data_AF-A0A3C0NKM9-F1
#
_entry.id   AF-A0A3C0NKM9-F1
#
_cell.length_a   1.000
_cell.length_b   1.000
_cell.length_c   1.000
_cell.angle_alpha   90.00
_cell.angle_beta   90.00
_cell.angle_gamma   90.00
#
_symmetry.space_group_name_H-M   'P 1'
#
loop_
_entity.id
_entity.type
_entity.pdbx_description
1 polymer ?
#
loop_
_entity_poly.entity_id
_entity_poly.type
_entity_poly.pdbx_seq_one_letter_code
_entity_poly.pdbx_strand_id
1 'polypeptide(L)' 'MKKLGKFLFKFCFVFVLLNALLFVVFFFDLDGKLMFNVVEPFLKKHYDNMERRDVLKEPYDLDKFPKYKY' A
#
# COMPACT_ATOMS: atom_id res chain seq x y z
N MET A 1 4.60 9.83 45.78
CA MET A 1 5.78 9.75 44.88
C MET A 1 6.02 8.35 44.29
N LYS A 2 6.01 7.26 45.08
CA LYS A 2 6.29 5.88 44.58
C LYS A 2 5.33 5.36 43.49
N LYS A 3 4.05 5.75 43.51
CA LYS A 3 3.05 5.35 42.50
C LYS A 3 3.27 6.04 41.14
N LEU A 4 3.64 7.32 41.14
CA LEU A 4 3.90 8.10 39.92
C LEU A 4 5.18 7.62 39.22
N GLY A 5 6.25 7.34 39.99
CA GLY A 5 7.49 6.77 39.45
C GLY A 5 7.28 5.37 38.84
N LYS A 6 6.48 4.50 39.46
CA LYS A 6 6.11 3.19 38.88
C LYS A 6 5.31 3.35 37.58
N PHE A 7 4.48 4.38 37.47
CA PHE A 7 3.69 4.64 36.28
C PHE A 7 4.57 5.13 35.11
N LEU A 8 5.46 6.09 35.39
CA LEU A 8 6.44 6.58 34.41
C LEU A 8 7.37 5.46 33.94
N PHE A 9 7.86 4.62 34.85
CA PHE A 9 8.72 3.49 34.48
C PHE A 9 8.01 2.50 33.55
N LYS A 10 6.73 2.19 33.80
CA LYS A 10 5.92 1.35 32.91
C LYS A 10 5.77 1.99 31.52
N PHE A 11 5.53 3.29 31.45
CA PHE A 11 5.44 4.01 30.18
C PHE A 11 6.75 3.99 29.40
N CYS A 12 7.88 4.29 30.06
CA CYS A 12 9.19 4.20 29.44
C CYS A 12 9.48 2.79 28.93
N PHE A 13 9.12 1.76 29.71
CA PHE A 13 9.31 0.37 29.30
C PHE A 13 8.51 0.02 28.03
N VAL A 14 7.23 0.42 27.95
CA VAL A 14 6.41 0.25 26.75
C VAL A 14 7.02 0.99 25.56
N PHE A 15 7.53 2.20 25.77
CA PHE A 15 8.14 2.99 24.71
C PHE A 15 9.42 2.34 24.16
N VAL A 16 10.25 1.78 25.04
CA VAL A 16 11.44 1.01 24.66
C VAL A 16 11.05 -0.25 23.88
N LEU A 17 10.03 -0.98 24.35
CA LEU A 17 9.51 -2.15 23.65
C LEU A 17 9.02 -1.83 22.24
N LEU A 18 8.24 -0.74 22.10
CA LEU A 18 7.76 -0.29 20.80
C LEU A 18 8.90 0.10 19.86
N ASN A 19 9.92 0.81 20.36
CA ASN A 19 11.10 1.15 19.57
C ASN A 19 11.91 -0.08 19.16
N ALA A 20 12.07 -1.06 20.05
CA ALA A 20 12.75 -2.31 19.72
C ALA A 20 11.99 -3.10 18.66
N LEU A 21 10.65 -3.14 18.73
CA LEU A 21 9.81 -3.80 17.73
C LEU A 21 9.91 -3.08 16.38
N LEU A 22 9.84 -1.76 16.38
CA LEU A 22 10.02 -0.93 15.18
C LEU A 22 11.41 -1.15 14.58
N PHE A 23 12.46 -1.21 15.40
CA PHE A 23 13.82 -1.51 14.97
C PHE A 23 13.91 -2.87 14.28
N VAL A 24 13.28 -3.92 14.83
CA VAL A 24 13.27 -5.25 14.19
C VAL A 24 12.57 -5.20 12.82
N VAL A 25 11.44 -4.50 12.71
CA VAL A 25 10.72 -4.35 11.44
C VAL A 25 11.59 -3.68 10.39
N PHE A 26 12.24 -2.56 10.73
CA PHE A 26 13.10 -1.82 9.79
C PHE A 26 14.43 -2.52 9.52
N PHE A 27 15.12 -3.03 10.54
CA PHE A 27 16.44 -3.64 10.40
C PHE A 27 16.40 -4.90 9.53
N PHE A 28 15.34 -5.70 9.67
CA PHE A 28 15.15 -6.90 8.85
C PHE A 28 14.34 -6.67 7.57
N ASP A 29 13.94 -5.42 7.29
CA ASP A 29 13.14 -5.02 6.12
C ASP A 29 11.90 -5.92 5.97
N LEU A 30 11.16 -6.09 7.08
CA LEU A 30 9.98 -6.95 7.12
C LEU A 30 8.83 -6.39 6.28
N ASP A 31 8.74 -5.07 6.18
CA ASP A 31 7.83 -4.34 5.30
C ASP A 31 8.16 -4.59 3.83
N GLY A 32 9.44 -4.47 3.42
CA GLY A 32 9.87 -4.81 2.06
C GLY A 32 9.57 -6.27 1.71
N LYS A 33 9.87 -7.19 2.62
CA LYS A 33 9.58 -8.63 2.43
C LYS A 33 8.09 -8.92 2.38
N LEU A 34 7.27 -8.28 3.19
CA LEU A 34 5.82 -8.45 3.15
C LEU A 34 5.23 -7.88 1.85
N MET A 35 5.73 -6.72 1.41
CA MET A 35 5.35 -6.09 0.15
C MET A 35 5.65 -7.02 -1.04
N PHE A 36 6.87 -7.56 -1.11
CA PHE A 36 7.31 -8.41 -2.22
C PHE A 36 6.66 -9.80 -2.22
N ASN A 37 6.52 -10.45 -1.06
CA ASN A 37 6.08 -11.85 -1.01
C ASN A 37 4.56 -12.00 -0.93
N VAL A 38 3.82 -10.99 -0.47
CA VAL A 38 2.37 -11.09 -0.23
C VAL A 38 1.60 -10.05 -1.03
N VAL A 39 1.95 -8.77 -0.86
CA VAL A 39 1.16 -7.68 -1.44
C VAL A 39 1.28 -7.65 -2.97
N GLU A 40 2.50 -7.70 -3.50
CA GLU A 40 2.73 -7.66 -4.94
C GLU A 40 2.05 -8.84 -5.68
N PRO A 41 2.18 -10.11 -5.26
CA PRO A 41 1.47 -11.21 -5.89
C PRO A 41 -0.05 -11.06 -5.82
N PHE A 42 -0.58 -10.56 -4.71
CA PHE A 42 -2.01 -10.30 -4.56
C PHE A 42 -2.50 -9.22 -5.53
N LEU A 43 -1.77 -8.10 -5.63
CA LEU A 43 -2.09 -7.00 -6.52
C LEU A 43 -1.97 -7.42 -8.00
N LYS A 44 -0.92 -8.14 -8.38
CA LYS A 44 -0.78 -8.72 -9.73
C LYS A 44 -1.97 -9.60 -10.07
N LYS A 45 -2.38 -10.47 -9.15
CA LYS A 45 -3.53 -11.34 -9.38
C LYS A 45 -4.83 -10.56 -9.59
N HIS A 46 -5.03 -9.46 -8.84
CA HIS A 46 -6.26 -8.68 -8.89
C HIS A 46 -6.30 -7.68 -10.06
N TYR A 47 -5.19 -7.00 -10.33
CA TYR A 47 -5.14 -5.89 -11.29
C TYR A 47 -4.51 -6.27 -12.64
N ASP A 48 -3.46 -7.09 -12.67
CA ASP A 48 -2.76 -7.40 -13.93
C ASP A 48 -3.48 -8.48 -14.77
N ASN A 49 -4.33 -9.30 -14.16
CA ASN A 49 -5.19 -10.26 -14.89
C ASN A 49 -6.45 -9.61 -15.49
N MET A 50 -6.59 -8.29 -15.42
CA MET A 50 -7.69 -7.61 -16.09
C MET A 50 -7.37 -7.51 -17.58
N GLU A 51 -8.34 -7.83 -18.42
CA GLU A 51 -8.23 -7.56 -19.85
C GLU A 51 -8.02 -6.06 -20.06
N ARG A 52 -6.85 -5.68 -20.59
CA ARG A 52 -6.64 -4.30 -21.02
C ARG A 52 -7.51 -4.06 -22.25
N ARG A 53 -8.28 -2.98 -22.22
CA ARG A 53 -8.97 -2.47 -23.40
C ARG A 53 -7.95 -2.15 -24.49
N ASP A 54 -8.17 -2.73 -25.65
CA ASP A 54 -7.40 -2.45 -26.85
C ASP A 54 -7.95 -1.16 -27.47
N VAL A 55 -7.31 -0.04 -27.17
CA VAL A 55 -7.70 1.30 -27.63
C VAL A 55 -7.71 1.42 -29.16
N LEU A 56 -7.05 0.51 -29.88
CA LEU A 56 -7.06 0.49 -31.35
C LEU A 56 -8.28 -0.24 -31.93
N LYS A 57 -8.97 -1.06 -31.12
CA LYS A 57 -10.21 -1.74 -31.49
C LYS A 57 -11.46 -1.00 -31.03
N GLU A 58 -11.32 -0.02 -30.14
CA GLU A 58 -12.44 0.81 -29.72
C GLU A 58 -12.80 1.79 -30.85
N PRO A 59 -14.03 1.72 -31.41
CA PRO A 59 -14.45 2.67 -32.43
C PRO A 59 -14.56 4.07 -31.80
N TYR A 60 -13.93 5.06 -32.45
CA TYR A 60 -14.12 6.46 -32.07
C TYR A 60 -15.56 6.88 -32.38
N ASP A 61 -16.12 7.75 -31.53
CA ASP A 61 -17.45 8.39 -31.67
C ASP A 61 -17.49 9.40 -32.85
N LEU A 62 -16.88 9.08 -34.00
CA LEU A 62 -16.81 9.95 -35.18
C LEU A 62 -18.18 10.20 -35.81
N ASP A 63 -19.08 9.22 -35.73
CA ASP A 63 -20.43 9.31 -36.29
C ASP A 63 -21.45 9.92 -35.30
N LYS A 64 -21.03 10.24 -34.07
CA LYS A 64 -21.89 10.82 -33.03
C LYS A 64 -22.27 12.26 -33.29
N PHE A 65 -21.45 12.98 -34.05
CA PHE A 65 -21.64 14.41 -34.32
C PHE A 65 -22.02 14.62 -35.79
N PRO A 66 -22.91 15.60 -36.08
CA PRO A 66 -23.27 15.92 -37.44
C PRO A 66 -22.03 16.39 -38.23
N LYS A 67 -21.88 15.89 -39.46
CA LYS A 67 -20.78 16.29 -40.35
C LYS A 67 -20.92 17.77 -40.70
N TYR A 68 -19.89 18.57 -40.40
CA TYR A 68 -19.84 19.96 -40.82
C TYR A 68 -19.79 20.04 -42.36
N LYS A 69 -20.68 20.84 -42.94
CA LYS A 69 -20.62 21.24 -44.36
C LYS A 69 -19.83 22.55 -44.44
N TYR A 70 -18.75 22.55 -45.21
CA TYR A 70 -18.05 23.77 -45.63
C TYR A 70 -18.68 24.32 -46.91
#